data_AF-A0A7Y3MTW9-F1
#
_entry.id   AF-A0A7Y3MTW9-F1
#
_cell.length_a   1.000
_cell.length_b   1.000
_cell.length_c   1.000
_cell.angle_alpha   90.00
_cell.angle_beta   90.00
_cell.angle_gamma   90.00
#
_symmetry.space_group_name_H-M   'P 1'
#
loop_
_entity.id
_entity.type
_entity.pdbx_description
1 polymer ?
#
loop_
_entity_poly.entity_id
_entity_poly.type
_entity_poly.pdbx_seq_one_letter_code
_entity_poly.pdbx_strand_id
1 'polypeptide(L)'
;MTVTRRAMSLLELVLALAITAVLMLGMGAAIGVASRALPTKPDALGARQHAATVLDELATNLRVATQFDADFDATSVEFFVPDRDNDGVFESLQYAWSGTPGDPLTVVVNGGAPIVLAEDVHHFDLAYQSTVIAGTGGVDTAGGARLTVLFVVRRADNLHAEELYRKFLIESLGHDVQLLSEEAPSSEWSDAIAACQVAYISERANKADASAPLVTAPIGILTEHGDTTDLLDLTERSMSSSAVTSILIDDNTHYITRPFFPGLLPIYSDNEPVLHTNGDPIASGAASLASEPGRTDRAVLIVVETGAPLFSGAPAPARRVILPWGNGNDLSLLTPSGRTILERAFEWAGDAERAEAVESPLFSQLPDAGANDKDHRLKWDNWAVASIVPDLPDDAVGWKITRFRFFGRQHEDADRTLVAQVRSRDDAGAPTDDILDQIYFDEADLPLSYDWVELEFDLPTWIPSDKGVCVAIGMLSGDSGGDVFFEEGMGTATPANQFYKGSPGDWDSNDNRDIPCEIDGAVQMPLE
;
A
#
# COMPACT_ATOMS: atom_id res chain seq x y z
N MET A 1 -38.72 20.43 86.12
CA MET A 1 -39.21 19.05 85.93
C MET A 1 -38.01 18.11 85.99
N THR A 2 -37.73 17.56 87.16
CA THR A 2 -36.62 16.63 87.40
C THR A 2 -37.01 15.25 86.88
N VAL A 3 -36.43 14.85 85.74
CA VAL A 3 -36.63 13.51 85.16
C VAL A 3 -35.92 12.50 86.07
N THR A 4 -36.68 11.76 86.87
CA THR A 4 -36.20 10.59 87.61
C THR A 4 -35.84 9.50 86.60
N ARG A 5 -34.54 9.26 86.39
CA ARG A 5 -34.06 8.12 85.58
C ARG A 5 -34.39 6.83 86.33
N ARG A 6 -35.28 6.02 85.76
CA ARG A 6 -35.61 4.69 86.31
C ARG A 6 -34.39 3.78 86.10
N ALA A 7 -33.90 3.18 87.18
CA ALA A 7 -32.88 2.13 87.11
C ALA A 7 -33.49 0.88 86.46
N MET A 8 -32.73 0.17 85.61
CA MET A 8 -33.20 -1.07 84.99
C MET A 8 -33.54 -2.09 86.07
N SER A 9 -34.72 -2.69 85.96
CA SER A 9 -35.07 -3.82 86.81
C SER A 9 -34.17 -5.02 86.50
N LEU A 10 -33.97 -5.90 87.49
CA LEU A 10 -33.15 -7.09 87.33
C LEU A 10 -33.67 -7.98 86.17
N LEU A 11 -34.98 -7.99 85.96
CA LEU A 11 -35.62 -8.68 84.83
C LEU A 11 -35.26 -8.04 83.49
N GLU A 12 -35.28 -6.70 83.38
CA GLU A 12 -34.87 -5.98 82.16
C GLU A 12 -33.38 -6.21 81.86
N LEU A 13 -32.51 -6.25 82.87
CA LEU A 13 -31.09 -6.55 82.69
C LEU A 13 -30.87 -7.96 82.15
N VAL A 14 -31.58 -8.96 82.72
CA VAL A 14 -31.50 -10.35 82.26
C VAL A 14 -32.04 -10.49 80.84
N LEU A 15 -33.14 -9.82 80.51
CA LEU A 15 -33.71 -9.83 79.16
C LEU A 15 -32.78 -9.16 78.15
N ALA A 16 -32.18 -8.02 78.50
CA ALA A 16 -31.22 -7.31 77.67
C ALA A 16 -29.97 -8.16 77.40
N LEU A 17 -29.44 -8.83 78.43
CA LEU A 17 -28.31 -9.76 78.28
C LEU A 17 -28.65 -10.93 77.35
N ALA A 18 -29.85 -11.52 77.50
CA ALA A 18 -30.31 -12.60 76.63
C ALA A 18 -30.45 -12.15 75.16
N ILE A 19 -31.05 -10.98 74.93
CA ILE A 19 -31.21 -10.40 73.58
C ILE A 19 -29.83 -10.08 72.97
N THR A 20 -28.91 -9.51 73.75
CA THR A 20 -27.57 -9.17 73.28
C THR A 20 -26.77 -10.43 72.91
N ALA A 21 -26.91 -11.52 73.69
CA ALA A 21 -26.26 -12.79 73.38
C ALA A 21 -26.79 -13.41 72.07
N VAL A 22 -28.10 -13.34 71.82
CA VAL A 22 -28.71 -13.81 70.56
C VAL A 22 -28.24 -12.95 69.38
N LEU A 23 -28.17 -11.62 69.54
CA LEU A 23 -27.68 -10.72 68.50
C LEU A 23 -26.20 -10.97 68.17
N MET A 24 -25.36 -11.17 69.19
CA MET A 24 -23.93 -11.49 69.00
C MET A 24 -23.74 -12.83 68.28
N LEU A 25 -24.56 -13.83 68.59
CA LEU A 25 -24.58 -15.11 67.85
C LEU A 25 -25.04 -14.94 66.40
N GLY A 26 -26.10 -14.15 66.17
CA GLY A 26 -26.59 -13.85 64.83
C GLY A 26 -25.57 -13.10 63.97
N MET A 27 -24.89 -12.09 64.53
CA MET A 27 -23.82 -11.36 63.85
C MET A 27 -22.59 -12.25 63.61
N GLY A 28 -22.21 -13.09 64.58
CA GLY A 28 -21.12 -14.06 64.40
C GLY A 28 -21.41 -15.04 63.25
N ALA A 29 -22.65 -15.53 63.14
CA ALA A 29 -23.09 -16.37 62.03
C ALA A 29 -23.11 -15.60 60.70
N ALA A 30 -23.61 -14.37 60.69
CA ALA A 30 -23.65 -13.53 59.48
C ALA A 30 -22.23 -13.21 58.97
N ILE A 31 -21.30 -12.87 59.87
CA ILE A 31 -19.88 -12.66 59.53
C ILE A 31 -19.23 -13.97 59.08
N GLY A 32 -19.57 -15.10 59.70
CA GLY A 32 -19.10 -16.42 59.27
C GLY A 32 -19.58 -16.82 57.85
N VAL A 33 -20.80 -16.44 57.49
CA VAL A 33 -21.34 -16.65 56.13
C VAL A 33 -20.73 -15.66 55.15
N ALA A 34 -20.62 -14.38 55.51
CA ALA A 34 -20.02 -13.35 54.66
C ALA A 34 -18.53 -13.61 54.40
N SER A 35 -17.77 -14.06 55.40
CA SER A 35 -16.35 -14.42 55.24
C SER A 35 -16.13 -15.68 54.38
N ARG A 36 -17.10 -16.61 54.36
CA ARG A 36 -17.09 -17.74 53.42
C ARG A 36 -17.51 -17.38 52.00
N ALA A 37 -18.21 -16.25 51.83
CA ALA A 37 -18.60 -15.72 50.53
C ALA A 37 -17.51 -14.83 49.91
N LEU A 38 -16.50 -14.42 50.68
CA LEU A 38 -15.30 -13.79 50.13
C LEU A 38 -14.49 -14.85 49.36
N PRO A 39 -14.22 -14.65 48.07
CA PRO A 39 -13.40 -15.58 47.30
C PRO A 39 -12.00 -15.64 47.94
N THR A 40 -11.63 -16.82 48.44
CA THR A 40 -10.36 -17.05 49.17
C THR A 40 -9.26 -17.64 48.30
N LYS A 41 -9.52 -17.80 47.00
CA LYS A 41 -8.56 -18.09 45.94
C LYS A 41 -9.04 -17.38 44.67
N PRO A 42 -8.15 -16.93 43.78
CA PRO A 42 -8.58 -16.54 42.44
C PRO A 42 -9.38 -17.71 41.87
N ASP A 43 -10.68 -17.49 41.67
CA ASP A 43 -11.49 -18.51 41.02
C ASP A 43 -11.03 -18.62 39.56
N ALA A 44 -11.32 -19.75 38.92
CA ALA A 44 -10.90 -19.99 37.54
C ALA A 44 -11.43 -18.93 36.56
N LEU A 45 -12.47 -18.17 36.93
CA LEU A 45 -13.04 -17.10 36.12
C LEU A 45 -12.23 -15.80 36.28
N GLY A 46 -11.80 -15.45 37.48
CA GLY A 46 -10.92 -14.31 37.76
C GLY A 46 -9.54 -14.50 37.10
N ALA A 47 -8.98 -15.71 37.15
CA ALA A 47 -7.74 -16.03 36.46
C ALA A 47 -7.87 -15.88 34.92
N ARG A 48 -9.01 -16.29 34.35
CA ARG A 48 -9.29 -16.10 32.91
C ARG A 48 -9.49 -14.64 32.53
N GLN A 49 -10.18 -13.86 33.36
CA GLN A 49 -10.36 -12.43 33.13
C GLN A 49 -9.03 -11.70 33.16
N HIS A 50 -8.19 -12.00 34.15
CA HIS A 50 -6.85 -11.43 34.25
C HIS A 50 -5.96 -11.79 33.05
N ALA A 51 -5.97 -13.06 32.64
CA ALA A 51 -5.24 -13.51 31.45
C ALA A 51 -5.71 -12.78 30.17
N ALA A 52 -7.02 -12.54 30.02
CA ALA A 52 -7.55 -11.79 28.88
C ALA A 52 -7.07 -10.33 28.87
N THR A 53 -7.01 -9.67 30.03
CA THR A 53 -6.47 -8.30 30.14
C THR A 53 -4.99 -8.24 29.77
N VAL A 54 -4.18 -9.20 30.24
CA VAL A 54 -2.75 -9.27 29.92
C VAL A 54 -2.53 -9.50 28.41
N LEU A 55 -3.33 -10.37 27.79
CA LEU A 55 -3.26 -10.61 26.34
C LEU A 55 -3.70 -9.38 25.52
N ASP A 56 -4.72 -8.65 25.97
CA ASP A 56 -5.18 -7.41 25.33
C ASP A 56 -4.12 -6.31 25.40
N GLU A 57 -3.42 -6.20 26.53
CA GLU A 57 -2.29 -5.28 26.71
C GLU A 57 -1.12 -5.64 25.80
N LEU A 58 -0.72 -6.92 25.76
CA LEU A 58 0.32 -7.41 24.85
C LEU A 58 -0.05 -7.15 23.38
N ALA A 59 -1.27 -7.48 22.97
CA ALA A 59 -1.75 -7.26 21.61
C ALA A 59 -1.79 -5.78 21.24
N THR A 60 -2.21 -4.91 22.17
CA THR A 60 -2.20 -3.45 21.99
C THR A 60 -0.79 -2.92 21.79
N ASN A 61 0.17 -3.40 22.57
CA ASN A 61 1.57 -2.98 22.44
C ASN A 61 2.19 -3.49 21.13
N LEU A 62 1.93 -4.75 20.76
CA LEU A 62 2.37 -5.32 19.48
C LEU A 62 1.79 -4.58 18.27
N ARG A 63 0.54 -4.11 18.37
CA ARG A 63 -0.11 -3.36 17.28
C ARG A 63 0.57 -2.03 16.97
N VAL A 64 1.21 -1.42 17.95
CA VAL A 64 1.96 -0.17 17.79
C VAL A 64 3.48 -0.41 17.77
N ALA A 65 3.91 -1.66 17.61
CA ALA A 65 5.33 -1.97 17.53
C ALA A 65 5.93 -1.40 16.24
N THR A 66 7.02 -0.64 16.36
CA THR A 66 7.73 -0.03 15.23
C THR A 66 8.92 -0.88 14.76
N GLN A 67 9.46 -1.71 15.66
CA GLN A 67 10.61 -2.56 15.39
C GLN A 67 10.58 -3.78 16.32
N PHE A 68 10.96 -4.95 15.80
CA PHE A 68 11.24 -6.15 16.60
C PHE A 68 12.76 -6.35 16.71
N ASP A 69 13.24 -6.83 17.86
CA ASP A 69 14.61 -7.32 17.97
C ASP A 69 14.74 -8.70 17.28
N ALA A 70 15.94 -9.12 16.92
CA ALA A 70 16.19 -10.35 16.17
C ALA A 70 16.01 -11.64 17.00
N ASP A 71 15.98 -11.51 18.33
CA ASP A 71 15.91 -12.62 19.28
C ASP A 71 14.49 -12.74 19.88
N PHE A 72 13.57 -13.34 19.13
CA PHE A 72 12.24 -13.74 19.62
C PHE A 72 12.00 -15.25 19.47
N ASP A 73 11.22 -15.82 20.39
CA ASP A 73 10.83 -17.23 20.35
C ASP A 73 9.40 -17.43 20.84
N ALA A 74 8.94 -18.68 20.88
CA ALA A 74 7.58 -19.03 21.28
C ALA A 74 7.18 -18.51 22.68
N THR A 75 8.15 -18.12 23.51
CA THR A 75 7.93 -17.72 24.91
C THR A 75 8.43 -16.31 25.23
N SER A 76 9.02 -15.61 24.27
CA SER A 76 9.57 -14.27 24.48
C SER A 76 9.54 -13.41 23.21
N VAL A 77 9.26 -12.12 23.38
CA VAL A 77 9.32 -11.12 22.31
C VAL A 77 9.84 -9.81 22.86
N GLU A 78 10.79 -9.21 22.16
CA GLU A 78 11.28 -7.85 22.40
C GLU A 78 10.99 -6.98 21.18
N PHE A 79 10.41 -5.81 21.44
CA PHE A 79 10.05 -4.86 20.41
C PHE A 79 10.03 -3.42 20.95
N PHE A 80 10.09 -2.47 20.03
CA PHE A 80 10.05 -1.04 20.30
C PHE A 80 8.67 -0.49 20.00
N VAL A 81 8.21 0.45 20.84
CA VAL A 81 6.98 1.23 20.62
C VAL A 81 7.30 2.72 20.55
N PRO A 82 6.43 3.54 19.90
CA PRO A 82 6.56 4.99 19.93
C PRO A 82 6.69 5.49 21.36
N ASP A 83 7.51 6.53 21.50
CA ASP A 83 7.75 7.22 22.77
C ASP A 83 6.43 7.63 23.43
N ARG A 84 6.14 7.08 24.62
CA ARG A 84 4.87 7.31 25.36
C ARG A 84 5.04 8.31 26.50
N ASP A 85 6.23 8.43 27.05
CA ASP A 85 6.54 9.37 28.12
C ASP A 85 7.13 10.71 27.63
N ASN A 86 7.31 10.80 26.30
CA ASN A 86 7.73 11.98 25.56
C ASN A 86 9.16 12.43 25.95
N ASP A 87 10.05 11.47 26.19
CA ASP A 87 11.47 11.70 26.51
C ASP A 87 12.40 11.73 25.28
N GLY A 88 11.87 11.45 24.10
CA GLY A 88 12.58 11.43 22.82
C GLY A 88 13.21 10.08 22.48
N VAL A 89 12.95 9.02 23.25
CA VAL A 89 13.50 7.68 23.06
C VAL A 89 12.36 6.69 22.89
N PHE A 90 12.46 5.78 21.91
CA PHE A 90 11.49 4.68 21.81
C PHE A 90 11.56 3.78 23.03
N GLU A 91 10.41 3.32 23.50
CA GLU A 91 10.36 2.39 24.62
C GLU A 91 10.63 0.97 24.12
N SER A 92 11.59 0.26 24.72
CA SER A 92 11.75 -1.19 24.54
C SER A 92 10.83 -1.92 25.52
N LEU A 93 10.03 -2.84 24.98
CA LEU A 93 9.18 -3.74 25.73
C LEU A 93 9.60 -5.18 25.45
N GLN A 94 9.96 -5.90 26.51
CA GLN A 94 10.28 -7.32 26.43
C GLN A 94 9.29 -8.13 27.26
N TYR A 95 8.48 -8.95 26.58
CA TYR A 95 7.62 -9.93 27.22
C TYR A 95 8.32 -11.28 27.26
N ALA A 96 8.31 -11.96 28.41
CA ALA A 96 8.99 -13.24 28.56
C ALA A 96 8.29 -14.17 29.56
N TRP A 97 8.21 -15.44 29.20
CA TRP A 97 7.82 -16.56 30.06
C TRP A 97 8.89 -17.65 29.98
N SER A 98 9.15 -18.37 31.08
CA SER A 98 10.26 -19.34 31.13
C SER A 98 10.00 -20.65 30.37
N GLY A 99 8.78 -20.87 29.89
CA GLY A 99 8.33 -22.16 29.35
C GLY A 99 7.97 -23.20 30.41
N THR A 100 8.18 -22.91 31.70
CA THR A 100 7.88 -23.86 32.80
C THR A 100 6.48 -23.59 33.37
N PRO A 101 5.56 -24.58 33.34
CA PRO A 101 4.23 -24.40 33.93
C PRO A 101 4.30 -24.00 35.41
N GLY A 102 3.64 -22.88 35.74
CA GLY A 102 3.62 -22.28 37.07
C GLY A 102 4.53 -21.05 37.21
N ASP A 103 5.46 -20.83 36.28
CA ASP A 103 6.29 -19.63 36.27
C ASP A 103 5.50 -18.42 35.73
N PRO A 104 5.87 -17.18 36.13
CA PRO A 104 5.15 -15.98 35.71
C PRO A 104 5.48 -15.54 34.28
N LEU A 105 4.51 -14.90 33.62
CA LEU A 105 4.75 -14.06 32.45
C LEU A 105 5.13 -12.66 32.93
N THR A 106 6.25 -12.14 32.45
CA THR A 106 6.78 -10.82 32.85
C THR A 106 6.93 -9.88 31.66
N VAL A 107 6.88 -8.57 31.93
CA VAL A 107 7.31 -7.53 31.00
C VAL A 107 8.48 -6.73 31.59
N VAL A 108 9.46 -6.41 30.76
CA VAL A 108 10.55 -5.47 31.07
C VAL A 108 10.37 -4.25 30.17
N VAL A 109 10.42 -3.06 30.77
CA VAL A 109 10.33 -1.78 30.05
C VAL A 109 11.68 -1.08 30.14
N ASN A 110 12.27 -0.71 29.00
CA ASN A 110 13.53 0.03 28.89
C ASN A 110 14.69 -0.61 29.66
N GLY A 111 14.79 -1.95 29.63
CA GLY A 111 15.80 -2.71 30.37
C GLY A 111 15.67 -2.64 31.90
N GLY A 112 14.50 -2.23 32.41
CA GLY A 112 14.19 -2.14 33.83
C GLY A 112 14.02 -3.49 34.56
N ALA A 113 13.49 -3.45 35.78
CA ALA A 113 13.19 -4.67 36.52
C ALA A 113 11.96 -5.39 35.92
N PRO A 114 11.95 -6.73 35.84
CA PRO A 114 10.79 -7.47 35.36
C PRO A 114 9.54 -7.21 36.21
N ILE A 115 8.44 -6.84 35.55
CA ILE A 115 7.12 -6.65 36.13
C ILE A 115 6.30 -7.91 35.84
N VAL A 116 5.77 -8.56 36.88
CA VAL A 116 4.91 -9.74 36.73
C VAL A 116 3.54 -9.31 36.23
N LEU A 117 3.17 -9.78 35.03
CA LEU A 117 1.87 -9.53 34.42
C LEU A 117 0.87 -10.62 34.80
N ALA A 118 1.28 -11.88 34.79
CA ALA A 118 0.45 -13.01 35.20
C ALA A 118 1.28 -14.02 36.00
N GLU A 119 0.77 -14.45 37.14
CA GLU A 119 1.32 -15.54 37.95
C GLU A 119 0.76 -16.89 37.46
N ASP A 120 1.46 -17.99 37.80
CA ASP A 120 0.98 -19.36 37.60
C ASP A 120 0.60 -19.67 36.13
N VAL A 121 1.44 -19.22 35.18
CA VAL A 121 1.20 -19.43 33.75
C VAL A 121 1.54 -20.87 33.39
N HIS A 122 0.55 -21.60 32.91
CA HIS A 122 0.72 -23.00 32.49
C HIS A 122 1.01 -23.16 31.00
N HIS A 123 0.65 -22.17 30.19
CA HIS A 123 0.86 -22.18 28.75
C HIS A 123 0.84 -20.74 28.22
N PHE A 124 1.87 -20.39 27.46
CA PHE A 124 1.99 -19.17 26.68
C PHE A 124 2.76 -19.56 25.40
N ASP A 125 2.27 -19.09 24.26
CA ASP A 125 2.81 -19.44 22.95
C ASP A 125 2.64 -18.27 22.01
N LEU A 126 3.75 -17.89 21.35
CA LEU A 126 3.81 -16.86 20.33
C LEU A 126 4.13 -17.52 18.99
N ALA A 127 3.22 -17.40 18.04
CA ALA A 127 3.40 -17.90 16.68
C ALA A 127 3.76 -16.74 15.75
N TYR A 128 4.96 -16.81 15.16
CA TYR A 128 5.46 -15.78 14.26
C TYR A 128 5.24 -16.18 12.81
N GLN A 129 4.70 -15.27 12.03
CA GLN A 129 4.77 -15.30 10.58
C GLN A 129 5.80 -14.27 10.16
N SER A 130 7.02 -14.72 9.91
CA SER A 130 8.10 -13.87 9.42
C SER A 130 8.37 -14.16 7.95
N THR A 131 8.53 -13.12 7.14
CA THR A 131 9.18 -13.23 5.84
C THR A 131 10.56 -12.60 5.95
N VAL A 132 11.60 -13.28 5.47
CA VAL A 132 12.94 -12.70 5.37
C VAL A 132 12.94 -11.86 4.11
N ILE A 133 12.90 -10.55 4.27
CA ILE A 133 13.22 -9.64 3.17
C ILE A 133 14.74 -9.67 3.06
N ALA A 134 15.26 -10.32 2.02
CA ALA A 134 16.69 -10.34 1.77
C ALA A 134 17.15 -8.90 1.48
N GLY A 135 17.75 -8.25 2.47
CA GLY A 135 18.56 -7.05 2.25
C GLY A 135 19.79 -7.47 1.45
N THR A 136 19.63 -7.59 0.14
CA THR A 136 20.73 -7.97 -0.75
C THR A 136 21.67 -6.78 -0.83
N GLY A 137 22.78 -6.85 -0.10
CA GLY A 137 23.92 -6.01 -0.37
C GLY A 137 24.31 -6.16 -1.84
N GLY A 138 24.06 -5.11 -2.63
CA GLY A 138 24.62 -4.87 -3.95
C GLY A 138 24.60 -6.04 -4.93
N VAL A 139 23.50 -6.21 -5.64
CA VAL A 139 23.55 -6.56 -7.07
C VAL A 139 22.51 -5.70 -7.78
N ASP A 140 23.01 -4.74 -8.58
CA ASP A 140 22.25 -4.03 -9.61
C ASP A 140 21.51 -5.04 -10.49
N THR A 141 20.19 -5.21 -10.31
CA THR A 141 19.26 -5.63 -11.37
C THR A 141 17.79 -5.54 -10.90
N ALA A 142 17.26 -4.33 -10.70
CA ALA A 142 15.82 -4.02 -10.77
C ALA A 142 15.55 -2.51 -10.93
N GLY A 143 15.97 -1.95 -12.07
CA GLY A 143 15.36 -0.77 -12.72
C GLY A 143 15.44 0.63 -12.08
N GLY A 144 15.48 0.79 -10.75
CA GLY A 144 15.54 2.10 -10.07
C GLY A 144 16.95 2.38 -9.57
N ALA A 145 17.55 3.52 -9.96
CA ALA A 145 18.89 3.86 -9.48
C ALA A 145 18.84 4.27 -8.00
N ARG A 146 19.74 3.71 -7.19
CA ARG A 146 19.94 4.14 -5.80
C ARG A 146 20.35 5.62 -5.75
N LEU A 147 19.53 6.44 -5.10
CA LEU A 147 19.76 7.87 -4.93
C LEU A 147 20.47 8.17 -3.60
N THR A 148 21.29 9.23 -3.59
CA THR A 148 21.75 9.93 -2.39
C THR A 148 20.82 11.12 -2.16
N VAL A 149 20.05 11.05 -1.08
CA VAL A 149 19.03 12.01 -0.70
C VAL A 149 19.59 12.95 0.37
N LEU A 150 19.58 14.25 0.07
CA LEU A 150 19.80 15.30 1.05
C LEU A 150 18.53 15.49 1.88
N PHE A 151 18.49 14.92 3.08
CA PHE A 151 17.36 15.09 3.98
C PHE A 151 17.57 16.30 4.88
N VAL A 152 16.84 17.37 4.58
CA VAL A 152 16.88 18.64 5.32
C VAL A 152 15.93 18.56 6.50
N VAL A 153 16.52 18.61 7.69
CA VAL A 153 15.87 18.41 8.98
C VAL A 153 16.10 19.62 9.86
N ARG A 154 15.29 19.75 10.92
CA ARG A 154 15.48 20.84 11.88
C ARG A 154 16.84 20.77 12.56
N ARG A 155 17.21 19.57 13.02
CA ARG A 155 18.46 19.30 13.75
C ARG A 155 18.97 17.89 13.48
N ALA A 156 20.03 17.75 12.69
CA ALA A 156 20.60 16.46 12.33
C ALA A 156 21.24 15.70 13.52
N ASP A 157 21.60 16.41 14.60
CA ASP A 157 22.13 15.83 15.83
C ASP A 157 21.04 15.30 16.79
N ASN A 158 19.77 15.64 16.54
CA ASN A 158 18.63 15.30 17.37
C ASN A 158 17.34 15.30 16.55
N LEU A 159 17.17 14.25 15.76
CA LEU A 159 15.99 14.09 14.90
C LEU A 159 14.72 13.90 15.74
N HIS A 160 13.63 14.53 15.31
CA HIS A 160 12.30 14.24 15.84
C HIS A 160 11.83 12.85 15.39
N ALA A 161 10.87 12.23 16.11
CA ALA A 161 10.31 10.92 15.75
C ALA A 161 9.77 10.88 14.31
N GLU A 162 9.11 11.96 13.87
CA GLU A 162 8.65 12.16 12.49
C GLU A 162 9.79 12.12 11.47
N GLU A 163 10.92 12.76 11.77
CA GLU A 163 12.10 12.80 10.89
C GLU A 163 12.84 11.46 10.89
N LEU A 164 12.91 10.77 12.04
CA LEU A 164 13.43 9.40 12.12
C LEU A 164 12.63 8.44 11.24
N TYR A 165 11.31 8.51 11.30
CA TYR A 165 10.45 7.66 10.46
C TYR A 165 10.61 7.97 8.97
N ARG A 166 10.70 9.25 8.59
CA ARG A 166 10.98 9.67 7.19
C ARG A 166 12.32 9.14 6.72
N LYS A 167 13.37 9.29 7.53
CA LYS A 167 14.69 8.74 7.23
C LYS A 167 14.61 7.22 7.00
N PHE A 168 13.96 6.50 7.90
CA PHE A 168 13.77 5.06 7.77
C PHE A 168 13.01 4.71 6.49
N LEU A 169 11.94 5.43 6.18
CA LEU A 169 11.14 5.21 4.97
C LEU A 169 11.99 5.43 3.71
N ILE A 170 12.78 6.50 3.65
CA ILE A 170 13.67 6.78 2.51
C ILE A 170 14.73 5.67 2.35
N GLU A 171 15.34 5.22 3.45
CA GLU A 171 16.32 4.12 3.43
C GLU A 171 15.68 2.79 3.05
N SER A 172 14.43 2.55 3.45
CA SER A 172 13.67 1.35 3.08
C SER A 172 13.35 1.29 1.59
N LEU A 173 13.31 2.44 0.90
CA LEU A 173 13.22 2.52 -0.57
C LEU A 173 14.58 2.30 -1.26
N GLY A 174 15.61 1.89 -0.51
CA GLY A 174 16.95 1.60 -1.01
C GLY A 174 17.83 2.82 -1.23
N HIS A 175 17.40 4.03 -0.84
CA HIS A 175 18.18 5.27 -1.00
C HIS A 175 19.15 5.51 0.16
N ASP A 176 20.26 6.19 -0.11
CA ASP A 176 21.18 6.69 0.92
C ASP A 176 20.71 8.04 1.44
N VAL A 177 20.72 8.24 2.75
CA VAL A 177 20.30 9.51 3.37
C VAL A 177 21.50 10.28 3.93
N GLN A 178 21.73 11.48 3.41
CA GLN A 178 22.60 12.48 4.00
C GLN A 178 21.77 13.51 4.77
N LEU A 179 21.91 13.52 6.09
CA LEU A 179 21.24 14.49 6.96
C LEU A 179 21.93 15.86 6.91
N LEU A 180 21.15 16.92 6.89
CA LEU A 180 21.64 18.29 7.05
C LEU A 180 20.69 19.11 7.92
N SER A 181 21.23 19.79 8.93
CA SER A 181 20.44 20.71 9.76
C SER A 181 20.12 21.99 8.98
N GLU A 182 18.93 22.55 9.18
CA GLU A 182 18.52 23.82 8.57
C GLU A 182 19.53 24.97 8.84
N GLU A 183 20.11 25.01 10.04
CA GLU A 183 21.06 26.03 10.47
C GLU A 183 22.51 25.73 10.05
N ALA A 184 22.74 24.72 9.20
CA ALA A 184 24.09 24.37 8.73
C ALA A 184 24.75 25.55 8.00
N PRO A 185 26.08 25.72 8.11
CA PRO A 185 26.79 26.79 7.42
C PRO A 185 26.73 26.61 5.90
N SER A 186 26.81 27.70 5.14
CA SER A 186 26.66 27.68 3.67
C SER A 186 27.68 26.79 2.94
N SER A 187 28.83 26.49 3.56
CA SER A 187 29.82 25.56 3.02
C SER A 187 29.31 24.12 3.05
N GLU A 188 28.72 23.68 4.17
CA GLU A 188 28.12 22.35 4.31
C GLU A 188 26.92 22.19 3.37
N TRP A 189 26.09 23.22 3.19
CA TRP A 189 25.03 23.23 2.18
C TRP A 189 25.57 23.02 0.77
N SER A 190 26.66 23.71 0.41
CA SER A 190 27.27 23.58 -0.92
C SER A 190 27.84 22.19 -1.14
N ASP A 191 28.51 21.63 -0.13
CA ASP A 191 29.08 20.28 -0.17
C ASP A 191 27.97 19.21 -0.26
N ALA A 192 26.89 19.37 0.50
CA ALA A 192 25.75 18.45 0.50
C ALA A 192 24.99 18.46 -0.83
N ILE A 193 24.71 19.65 -1.38
CA ILE A 193 24.07 19.79 -2.70
C ILE A 193 24.94 19.18 -3.81
N ALA A 194 26.27 19.29 -3.70
CA ALA A 194 27.19 18.68 -4.66
C ALA A 194 27.27 17.14 -4.54
N ALA A 195 26.95 16.59 -3.37
CA ALA A 195 27.04 15.15 -3.08
C ALA A 195 25.74 14.38 -3.34
N CYS A 196 24.60 15.06 -3.34
CA CYS A 196 23.27 14.43 -3.44
C CYS A 196 22.64 14.63 -4.83
N GLN A 197 21.67 13.78 -5.19
CA GLN A 197 20.88 13.93 -6.42
C GLN A 197 19.53 14.62 -6.20
N VAL A 198 18.98 14.50 -4.99
CA VAL A 198 17.66 15.01 -4.65
C VAL A 198 17.63 15.47 -3.20
N ALA A 199 16.94 16.57 -2.93
CA ALA A 199 16.68 17.06 -1.58
C ALA A 199 15.25 16.72 -1.14
N TYR A 200 15.09 16.30 0.10
CA TYR A 200 13.81 16.14 0.76
C TYR A 200 13.72 17.13 1.93
N ILE A 201 12.72 18.01 1.91
CA ILE A 201 12.54 19.03 2.96
C ILE A 201 11.49 18.57 3.95
N SER A 202 11.88 18.37 5.21
CA SER A 202 10.92 18.06 6.27
C SER A 202 10.01 19.24 6.59
N GLU A 203 8.74 18.96 6.91
CA GLU A 203 7.81 19.91 7.52
C GLU A 203 8.31 20.45 8.87
N ARG A 204 9.28 19.78 9.51
CA ARG A 204 9.85 20.21 10.78
C ARG A 204 10.94 21.26 10.64
N ALA A 205 11.53 21.38 9.45
CA ALA A 205 12.55 22.36 9.18
C ALA A 205 11.92 23.77 9.12
N ASN A 206 12.71 24.79 9.45
CA ASN A 206 12.37 26.18 9.29
C ASN A 206 12.30 26.49 7.80
N LYS A 207 11.12 26.90 7.35
CA LYS A 207 10.87 27.23 5.95
C LYS A 207 11.88 28.16 5.30
N ALA A 208 12.37 29.18 6.00
CA ALA A 208 13.28 30.17 5.43
C ALA A 208 14.68 29.60 5.26
N ASP A 209 15.18 28.94 6.30
CA ASP A 209 16.54 28.38 6.32
C ASP A 209 16.66 27.16 5.41
N ALA A 210 15.61 26.32 5.34
CA ALA A 210 15.56 25.15 4.48
C ALA A 210 15.41 25.50 2.98
N SER A 211 14.58 26.49 2.63
CA SER A 211 14.30 26.80 1.22
C SER A 211 15.40 27.66 0.57
N ALA A 212 16.00 28.61 1.30
CA ALA A 212 16.90 29.60 0.72
C ALA A 212 18.09 29.01 -0.08
N PRO A 213 18.79 27.95 0.38
CA PRO A 213 19.86 27.32 -0.39
C PRO A 213 19.34 26.53 -1.60
N LEU A 214 18.11 26.03 -1.53
CA LEU A 214 17.53 25.10 -2.49
C LEU A 214 16.86 25.76 -3.69
N VAL A 215 16.45 27.04 -3.58
CA VAL A 215 15.83 27.79 -4.71
C VAL A 215 16.67 27.70 -5.99
N THR A 216 17.99 27.77 -5.88
CA THR A 216 18.92 27.74 -7.03
C THR A 216 19.69 26.42 -7.18
N ALA A 217 19.40 25.43 -6.34
CA ALA A 217 20.15 24.18 -6.32
C ALA A 217 19.88 23.35 -7.59
N PRO A 218 20.92 22.82 -8.25
CA PRO A 218 20.81 22.07 -9.50
C PRO A 218 20.44 20.58 -9.29
N ILE A 219 19.75 20.27 -8.19
CA ILE A 219 19.32 18.91 -7.82
C ILE A 219 17.79 18.88 -7.69
N GLY A 220 17.20 17.69 -7.75
CA GLY A 220 15.76 17.51 -7.54
C GLY A 220 15.33 18.00 -6.15
N ILE A 221 14.08 18.42 -6.01
CA ILE A 221 13.52 18.78 -4.69
C ILE A 221 12.16 18.10 -4.51
N LEU A 222 12.00 17.41 -3.39
CA LEU A 222 10.72 17.01 -2.82
C LEU A 222 10.48 17.86 -1.57
N THR A 223 9.30 18.44 -1.47
CA THR A 223 8.88 19.12 -0.24
C THR A 223 7.55 18.55 0.25
N GLU A 224 7.54 18.11 1.50
CA GLU A 224 6.32 17.94 2.31
C GLU A 224 6.05 19.20 3.15
N HIS A 225 6.90 20.23 3.05
CA HIS A 225 6.74 21.43 3.85
C HIS A 225 5.88 22.46 3.14
N GLY A 226 4.60 22.54 3.52
CA GLY A 226 3.59 23.38 2.85
C GLY A 226 3.91 24.88 2.84
N ASP A 227 4.68 25.35 3.83
CA ASP A 227 5.12 26.75 3.93
C ASP A 227 6.37 27.08 3.10
N THR A 228 6.99 26.09 2.46
CA THR A 228 8.16 26.32 1.59
C THR A 228 7.78 26.48 0.13
N THR A 229 6.55 26.14 -0.27
CA THR A 229 6.19 26.01 -1.68
C THR A 229 6.20 27.34 -2.43
N ASP A 230 5.82 28.44 -1.77
CA ASP A 230 5.92 29.80 -2.31
C ASP A 230 7.36 30.34 -2.26
N LEU A 231 8.13 29.98 -1.24
CA LEU A 231 9.56 30.33 -1.15
C LEU A 231 10.41 29.62 -2.20
N LEU A 232 10.02 28.41 -2.60
CA LEU A 232 10.60 27.64 -3.71
C LEU A 232 10.04 28.08 -5.07
N ASP A 233 9.19 29.11 -5.10
CA ASP A 233 8.61 29.70 -6.32
C ASP A 233 7.73 28.71 -7.12
N LEU A 234 7.10 27.74 -6.43
CA LEU A 234 6.24 26.71 -7.03
C LEU A 234 4.76 27.13 -7.03
N THR A 235 4.35 27.91 -6.04
CA THR A 235 2.97 28.38 -5.84
C THR A 235 2.93 29.86 -5.51
N GLU A 236 1.79 30.54 -5.73
CA GLU A 236 1.65 31.97 -5.34
C GLU A 236 1.71 32.16 -3.81
N ARG A 237 1.19 31.18 -3.07
CA ARG A 237 1.08 31.20 -1.61
C ARG A 237 1.45 29.84 -1.04
N SER A 238 1.85 29.83 0.23
CA SER A 238 1.98 28.61 1.03
C SER A 238 0.69 27.78 1.02
N MET A 239 0.83 26.47 1.13
CA MET A 239 -0.29 25.52 1.06
C MET A 239 -1.07 25.44 2.38
N SER A 240 -2.31 24.97 2.30
CA SER A 240 -3.13 24.61 3.45
C SER A 240 -3.30 23.10 3.52
N SER A 241 -3.96 22.59 4.57
CA SER A 241 -4.20 21.16 4.70
C SER A 241 -5.63 20.85 5.12
N SER A 242 -6.15 19.72 4.64
CA SER A 242 -7.40 19.10 5.07
C SER A 242 -7.14 17.69 5.55
N ALA A 243 -7.85 17.25 6.60
CA ALA A 243 -7.76 15.88 7.10
C ALA A 243 -8.59 14.94 6.21
N VAL A 244 -7.93 14.08 5.44
CA VAL A 244 -8.56 13.12 4.50
C VAL A 244 -7.73 11.82 4.42
N THR A 245 -8.31 10.76 3.86
CA THR A 245 -7.63 9.48 3.59
C THR A 245 -7.15 9.33 2.15
N SER A 246 -7.65 10.16 1.24
CA SER A 246 -7.50 9.97 -0.20
C SER A 246 -7.20 11.27 -0.94
N ILE A 247 -6.65 11.14 -2.14
CA ILE A 247 -6.51 12.21 -3.14
C ILE A 247 -7.30 11.83 -4.40
N LEU A 248 -7.58 12.81 -5.27
CA LEU A 248 -8.19 12.56 -6.58
C LEU A 248 -7.10 12.62 -7.66
N ILE A 249 -6.82 11.50 -8.33
CA ILE A 249 -5.87 11.48 -9.45
C ILE A 249 -6.52 12.12 -10.67
N ASP A 250 -5.95 13.24 -11.12
CA ASP A 250 -6.43 14.03 -12.26
C ASP A 250 -5.71 13.64 -13.56
N ASP A 251 -4.42 13.36 -13.46
CA ASP A 251 -3.53 12.99 -14.57
C ASP A 251 -2.77 11.72 -14.21
N ASN A 252 -3.01 10.65 -14.96
CA ASN A 252 -2.28 9.39 -14.85
C ASN A 252 -1.30 9.14 -16.02
N THR A 253 -0.96 10.18 -16.79
CA THR A 253 0.04 10.07 -17.85
C THR A 253 1.45 10.35 -17.34
N HIS A 254 1.57 11.10 -16.23
CA HIS A 254 2.84 11.43 -15.61
C HIS A 254 3.48 10.22 -14.93
N TYR A 255 4.83 10.14 -14.91
CA TYR A 255 5.56 9.03 -14.30
C TYR A 255 5.08 8.75 -12.87
N ILE A 256 4.96 9.75 -12.00
CA ILE A 256 4.55 9.54 -10.61
C ILE A 256 3.18 8.85 -10.49
N THR A 257 2.21 9.20 -11.32
CA THR A 257 0.81 8.78 -11.19
C THR A 257 0.36 7.70 -12.17
N ARG A 258 1.18 7.36 -13.18
CA ARG A 258 0.85 6.32 -14.18
C ARG A 258 0.43 4.95 -13.66
N PRO A 259 0.86 4.47 -12.47
CA PRO A 259 0.38 3.20 -11.95
C PRO A 259 -1.08 3.25 -11.44
N PHE A 260 -1.68 4.44 -11.31
CA PHE A 260 -2.99 4.61 -10.70
C PHE A 260 -4.04 4.99 -11.75
N PHE A 261 -5.27 4.56 -11.51
CA PHE A 261 -6.43 5.01 -12.27
C PHE A 261 -6.81 6.45 -11.88
N PRO A 262 -7.31 7.27 -12.82
CA PRO A 262 -7.98 8.53 -12.49
C PRO A 262 -9.15 8.27 -11.53
N GLY A 263 -9.29 9.11 -10.50
CA GLY A 263 -10.28 8.91 -9.45
C GLY A 263 -9.70 8.92 -8.04
N LEU A 264 -10.54 8.54 -7.07
CA LEU A 264 -10.14 8.57 -5.65
C LEU A 264 -9.11 7.48 -5.36
N LEU A 265 -7.94 7.90 -4.91
CA LEU A 265 -6.85 7.03 -4.50
C LEU A 265 -6.63 7.16 -2.98
N PRO A 266 -6.88 6.11 -2.20
CA PRO A 266 -6.53 6.08 -0.78
C PRO A 266 -5.01 6.10 -0.60
N ILE A 267 -4.49 7.16 0.04
CA ILE A 267 -3.06 7.31 0.34
C ILE A 267 -2.75 7.13 1.83
N TYR A 268 -3.79 7.18 2.68
CA TYR A 268 -3.70 6.91 4.11
C TYR A 268 -4.73 5.86 4.57
N SER A 269 -4.37 5.09 5.61
CA SER A 269 -5.29 4.16 6.28
C SER A 269 -6.25 4.84 7.26
N ASP A 270 -5.97 6.08 7.67
CA ASP A 270 -6.85 6.93 8.49
C ASP A 270 -6.73 8.40 8.05
N ASN A 271 -7.56 9.30 8.59
CA ASN A 271 -7.56 10.71 8.23
C ASN A 271 -6.25 11.38 8.66
N GLU A 272 -5.49 11.87 7.68
CA GLU A 272 -4.25 12.60 7.87
C GLU A 272 -4.27 13.94 7.13
N PRO A 273 -3.46 14.94 7.54
CA PRO A 273 -3.34 16.19 6.81
C PRO A 273 -2.78 15.97 5.39
N VAL A 274 -3.58 16.31 4.39
CA VAL A 274 -3.18 16.39 2.98
C VAL A 274 -3.03 17.85 2.59
N LEU A 275 -1.86 18.22 2.08
CA LEU A 275 -1.56 19.55 1.60
C LEU A 275 -2.33 19.84 0.32
N HIS A 276 -2.90 21.03 0.21
CA HIS A 276 -3.56 21.50 -1.01
C HIS A 276 -3.39 23.01 -1.21
N THR A 277 -3.47 23.48 -2.46
CA THR A 277 -3.64 24.90 -2.75
C THR A 277 -5.05 25.37 -2.32
N ASN A 278 -5.24 26.67 -2.08
CA ASN A 278 -6.58 27.23 -1.78
C ASN A 278 -7.32 27.71 -3.03
N GLY A 279 -7.11 27.05 -4.17
CA GLY A 279 -7.53 27.57 -5.48
C GLY A 279 -6.60 28.65 -6.03
N ASP A 280 -5.50 28.92 -5.33
CA ASP A 280 -4.46 29.83 -5.79
C ASP A 280 -3.69 29.23 -6.98
N PRO A 281 -3.23 30.06 -7.93
CA PRO A 281 -2.44 29.61 -9.06
C PRO A 281 -1.12 28.94 -8.63
N ILE A 282 -0.77 27.88 -9.36
CA ILE A 282 0.55 27.26 -9.34
C ILE A 282 1.43 27.89 -10.43
N ALA A 283 2.75 27.67 -10.37
CA ALA A 283 3.67 28.13 -11.40
C ALA A 283 3.21 27.70 -12.81
N SER A 284 3.38 28.57 -13.81
CA SER A 284 2.87 28.29 -15.17
C SER A 284 3.52 27.09 -15.86
N GLY A 285 4.71 26.69 -15.44
CA GLY A 285 5.39 25.47 -15.87
C GLY A 285 5.11 24.25 -15.00
N ALA A 286 4.26 24.39 -13.98
CA ALA A 286 3.88 23.30 -13.09
C ALA A 286 2.68 22.53 -13.65
N ALA A 287 2.62 21.22 -13.33
CA ALA A 287 1.46 20.37 -13.56
C ALA A 287 0.89 19.90 -12.22
N SER A 288 -0.44 19.92 -12.09
CA SER A 288 -1.17 19.29 -11.00
C SER A 288 -1.51 17.86 -11.40
N LEU A 289 -0.99 16.87 -10.69
CA LEU A 289 -1.24 15.45 -10.96
C LEU A 289 -2.44 14.90 -10.18
N ALA A 290 -2.75 15.54 -9.05
CA ALA A 290 -3.88 15.18 -8.20
C ALA A 290 -4.44 16.38 -7.45
N SER A 291 -5.73 16.32 -7.13
CA SER A 291 -6.45 17.34 -6.37
C SER A 291 -7.05 16.82 -5.06
N GLU A 292 -7.55 17.74 -4.24
CA GLU A 292 -8.33 17.41 -3.04
C GLU A 292 -9.66 16.74 -3.47
N PRO A 293 -10.10 15.65 -2.79
CA PRO A 293 -11.38 15.01 -3.07
C PRO A 293 -12.55 16.00 -3.05
N GLY A 294 -13.29 16.08 -4.17
CA GLY A 294 -14.43 16.97 -4.32
C GLY A 294 -14.09 18.44 -4.59
N ARG A 295 -12.80 18.77 -4.77
CA ARG A 295 -12.29 20.12 -5.06
C ARG A 295 -11.16 20.07 -6.10
N THR A 296 -11.52 19.97 -7.38
CA THR A 296 -10.57 19.91 -8.50
C THR A 296 -9.81 21.22 -8.73
N ASP A 297 -10.20 22.31 -8.07
CA ASP A 297 -9.50 23.59 -8.07
C ASP A 297 -8.32 23.62 -7.08
N ARG A 298 -8.16 22.58 -6.25
CA ARG A 298 -7.15 22.52 -5.19
C ARG A 298 -6.14 21.42 -5.46
N ALA A 299 -5.00 21.81 -6.03
CA ALA A 299 -3.91 20.90 -6.36
C ALA A 299 -3.21 20.40 -5.09
N VAL A 300 -2.89 19.11 -5.05
CA VAL A 300 -2.30 18.40 -3.90
C VAL A 300 -0.93 17.83 -4.24
N LEU A 301 -0.80 17.21 -5.42
CA LEU A 301 0.46 16.67 -5.94
C LEU A 301 0.87 17.50 -7.16
N ILE A 302 1.92 18.31 -7.01
CA ILE A 302 2.36 19.26 -8.04
C ILE A 302 3.79 18.94 -8.44
N VAL A 303 4.06 18.99 -9.74
CA VAL A 303 5.38 18.76 -10.30
C VAL A 303 5.81 19.91 -11.21
N VAL A 304 7.12 20.16 -11.29
CA VAL A 304 7.74 21.10 -12.23
C VAL A 304 8.95 20.46 -12.88
N GLU A 305 8.98 20.44 -14.21
CA GLU A 305 10.10 19.91 -14.99
C GLU A 305 11.31 20.84 -14.99
N THR A 306 12.50 20.27 -15.20
CA THR A 306 13.73 21.05 -15.36
C THR A 306 13.59 22.05 -16.51
N GLY A 307 13.91 23.32 -16.25
CA GLY A 307 13.81 24.40 -17.22
C GLY A 307 12.40 24.98 -17.41
N ALA A 308 11.36 24.37 -16.83
CA ALA A 308 10.00 24.89 -16.90
C ALA A 308 9.88 26.19 -16.06
N PRO A 309 9.00 27.13 -16.45
CA PRO A 309 8.87 28.41 -15.75
C PRO A 309 8.24 28.23 -14.35
N LEU A 310 8.98 28.64 -13.33
CA LEU A 310 8.52 28.85 -11.96
C LEU A 310 7.55 30.03 -11.87
N PHE A 311 7.01 30.32 -10.69
CA PHE A 311 5.98 31.35 -10.50
C PHE A 311 6.49 32.76 -10.87
N SER A 312 7.76 33.06 -10.58
CA SER A 312 8.44 34.29 -11.02
C SER A 312 8.72 34.35 -12.54
N GLY A 313 8.56 33.24 -13.26
CA GLY A 313 8.94 33.06 -14.66
C GLY A 313 10.39 32.62 -14.87
N ALA A 314 11.19 32.48 -13.80
CA ALA A 314 12.52 31.90 -13.88
C ALA A 314 12.45 30.40 -14.25
N PRO A 315 13.42 29.85 -14.99
CA PRO A 315 13.46 28.42 -15.27
C PRO A 315 13.82 27.62 -14.01
N ALA A 316 13.11 26.53 -13.75
CA ALA A 316 13.43 25.60 -12.67
C ALA A 316 14.84 24.99 -12.89
N PRO A 317 15.77 25.08 -11.92
CA PRO A 317 17.13 24.54 -12.10
C PRO A 317 17.18 23.02 -12.25
N ALA A 318 16.21 22.33 -11.66
CA ALA A 318 16.03 20.88 -11.71
C ALA A 318 14.54 20.58 -11.40
N ARG A 319 14.15 19.31 -11.43
CA ARG A 319 12.77 18.87 -11.13
C ARG A 319 12.35 19.22 -9.71
N ARG A 320 11.06 19.54 -9.52
CA ARG A 320 10.47 19.92 -8.23
C ARG A 320 9.16 19.17 -8.01
N VAL A 321 8.95 18.67 -6.80
CA VAL A 321 7.75 17.94 -6.41
C VAL A 321 7.24 18.50 -5.08
N ILE A 322 5.96 18.83 -5.05
CA ILE A 322 5.19 19.04 -3.82
C ILE A 322 4.46 17.75 -3.51
N LEU A 323 4.75 17.16 -2.36
CA LEU A 323 4.12 15.93 -1.93
C LEU A 323 2.70 16.19 -1.39
N PRO A 324 1.81 15.19 -1.43
CA PRO A 324 0.43 15.32 -0.98
C PRO A 324 0.28 15.62 0.51
N TRP A 325 1.35 15.47 1.28
CA TRP A 325 1.30 15.38 2.73
C TRP A 325 2.27 16.34 3.39
N GLY A 326 2.04 16.60 4.67
CA GLY A 326 2.79 17.55 5.47
C GLY A 326 2.00 17.98 6.70
N ASN A 327 2.35 19.13 7.27
CA ASN A 327 1.67 19.73 8.43
C ASN A 327 1.47 18.78 9.64
N GLY A 328 2.51 18.00 10.01
CA GLY A 328 2.50 17.13 11.20
C GLY A 328 1.77 15.80 11.03
N ASN A 329 1.79 15.27 9.81
CA ASN A 329 1.18 14.00 9.45
C ASN A 329 1.99 12.76 9.90
N ASP A 330 1.28 11.65 10.13
CA ASP A 330 1.86 10.34 10.42
C ASP A 330 2.03 9.49 9.15
N LEU A 331 3.26 9.42 8.64
CA LEU A 331 3.58 8.61 7.46
C LEU A 331 3.58 7.09 7.73
N SER A 332 3.43 6.65 8.97
CA SER A 332 3.21 5.22 9.26
C SER A 332 1.87 4.71 8.71
N LEU A 333 0.92 5.64 8.52
CA LEU A 333 -0.41 5.36 7.98
C LEU A 333 -0.46 5.37 6.45
N LEU A 334 0.67 5.58 5.75
CA LEU A 334 0.70 5.52 4.28
C LEU A 334 0.25 4.14 3.79
N THR A 335 -0.74 4.12 2.90
CA THR A 335 -1.14 2.91 2.16
C THR A 335 -0.02 2.50 1.19
N PRO A 336 -0.07 1.28 0.61
CA PRO A 336 0.84 0.91 -0.47
C PRO A 336 0.86 1.94 -1.61
N SER A 337 -0.30 2.48 -2.00
CA SER A 337 -0.40 3.53 -3.01
C SER A 337 0.30 4.83 -2.61
N GLY A 338 0.17 5.25 -1.34
CA GLY A 338 0.88 6.42 -0.82
C GLY A 338 2.40 6.25 -0.84
N ARG A 339 2.89 5.05 -0.48
CA ARG A 339 4.32 4.70 -0.58
C ARG A 339 4.82 4.70 -2.03
N THR A 340 4.04 4.15 -2.96
CA THR A 340 4.37 4.19 -4.40
C THR A 340 4.47 5.64 -4.91
N ILE A 341 3.63 6.57 -4.46
CA ILE A 341 3.76 7.99 -4.82
C ILE A 341 5.10 8.56 -4.33
N LEU A 342 5.47 8.28 -3.08
CA LEU A 342 6.72 8.79 -2.50
C LEU A 342 7.94 8.29 -3.26
N GLU A 343 8.00 6.99 -3.52
CA GLU A 343 9.09 6.35 -4.24
C GLU A 343 9.24 6.92 -5.65
N ARG A 344 8.14 6.98 -6.41
CA ARG A 344 8.18 7.49 -7.78
C ARG A 344 8.48 8.99 -7.84
N ALA A 345 8.13 9.74 -6.79
CA ALA A 345 8.53 11.13 -6.66
C ALA A 345 10.04 11.28 -6.48
N PHE A 346 10.68 10.41 -5.67
CA PHE A 346 12.14 10.38 -5.53
C PHE A 346 12.82 10.05 -6.85
N GLU A 347 12.38 8.96 -7.50
CA GLU A 347 12.93 8.53 -8.79
C GLU A 347 12.82 9.63 -9.84
N TRP A 348 11.64 10.24 -9.99
CA TRP A 348 11.43 11.28 -10.98
C TRP A 348 12.24 12.55 -10.67
N ALA A 349 12.23 13.03 -9.43
CA ALA A 349 13.01 14.21 -9.08
C ALA A 349 14.52 13.99 -9.16
N GLY A 350 14.99 12.76 -8.95
CA GLY A 350 16.39 12.36 -9.01
C GLY A 350 16.89 11.93 -10.40
N ASP A 351 16.08 12.09 -11.46
CA ASP A 351 16.36 11.60 -12.83
C ASP A 351 16.71 10.11 -12.88
N ALA A 352 16.05 9.32 -12.02
CA ALA A 352 16.25 7.90 -11.81
C ALA A 352 14.99 7.08 -12.12
N GLU A 353 14.12 7.59 -12.99
CA GLU A 353 12.91 6.87 -13.42
C GLU A 353 13.23 5.44 -13.87
N ARG A 354 12.50 4.47 -13.33
CA ARG A 354 12.59 3.09 -13.79
C ARG A 354 12.17 3.03 -15.26
N ALA A 355 13.04 2.42 -16.07
CA ALA A 355 12.64 1.99 -17.41
C ALA A 355 11.39 1.12 -17.29
N GLU A 356 10.40 1.34 -18.16
CA GLU A 356 9.28 0.38 -18.26
C GLU A 356 9.87 -1.00 -18.55
N ALA A 357 9.31 -2.03 -17.90
CA ALA A 357 9.77 -3.39 -18.11
C ALA A 357 9.83 -3.66 -19.61
N VAL A 358 10.99 -4.12 -20.06
CA VAL A 358 11.22 -4.45 -21.46
C VAL A 358 10.15 -5.44 -21.88
N GLU A 359 9.49 -5.14 -23.00
CA GLU A 359 8.49 -6.03 -23.56
C GLU A 359 9.06 -7.45 -23.68
N SER A 360 8.31 -8.40 -23.14
CA SER A 360 8.71 -9.79 -22.99
C SER A 360 7.54 -10.70 -23.34
N PRO A 361 7.82 -11.94 -23.80
CA PRO A 361 6.76 -12.92 -24.04
C PRO A 361 6.10 -13.31 -22.72
N LEU A 362 4.79 -13.12 -22.61
CA LEU A 362 3.98 -13.44 -21.43
C LEU A 362 3.19 -14.75 -21.60
N PHE A 363 2.88 -15.11 -22.84
CA PHE A 363 2.13 -16.30 -23.18
C PHE A 363 2.47 -16.75 -24.60
N SER A 364 2.60 -18.06 -24.83
CA SER A 364 2.75 -18.62 -26.19
C SER A 364 2.08 -19.99 -26.25
N GLN A 365 1.12 -20.11 -27.16
CA GLN A 365 0.50 -21.36 -27.59
C GLN A 365 0.68 -21.47 -29.10
N LEU A 366 1.59 -22.35 -29.52
CA LEU A 366 1.84 -22.62 -30.93
C LEU A 366 0.83 -23.61 -31.50
N PRO A 367 0.55 -23.58 -32.81
CA PRO A 367 -0.25 -24.62 -33.45
C PRO A 367 0.39 -26.01 -33.29
N ASP A 368 -0.36 -27.00 -32.80
CA ASP A 368 0.10 -28.38 -32.67
C ASP A 368 -0.03 -29.11 -34.02
N ALA A 369 1.07 -29.74 -34.46
CA ALA A 369 1.14 -30.51 -35.69
C ALA A 369 0.25 -31.78 -35.70
N GLY A 370 -0.45 -32.08 -34.60
CA GLY A 370 -1.37 -33.22 -34.46
C GLY A 370 -2.83 -32.88 -34.13
N ALA A 371 -3.19 -31.60 -33.97
CA ALA A 371 -4.56 -31.20 -33.65
C ALA A 371 -5.52 -31.38 -34.85
N ASN A 372 -6.82 -31.51 -34.57
CA ASN A 372 -7.82 -31.41 -35.64
C ASN A 372 -8.06 -29.93 -35.93
N ASP A 373 -7.32 -29.40 -36.89
CA ASP A 373 -7.42 -28.01 -37.34
C ASP A 373 -8.86 -27.68 -37.80
N LYS A 374 -9.42 -26.58 -37.29
CA LYS A 374 -10.74 -26.08 -37.68
C LYS A 374 -10.73 -24.57 -37.93
N ASP A 375 -11.54 -24.19 -38.91
CA ASP A 375 -11.83 -22.79 -39.24
C ASP A 375 -12.94 -22.27 -38.33
N HIS A 376 -12.68 -21.20 -37.57
CA HIS A 376 -13.73 -20.41 -36.92
C HIS A 376 -13.98 -19.14 -37.71
N ARG A 377 -15.13 -19.10 -38.38
CA ARG A 377 -15.52 -17.95 -39.17
C ARG A 377 -15.99 -16.80 -38.29
N LEU A 378 -15.36 -15.64 -38.45
CA LEU A 378 -15.76 -14.42 -37.78
C LEU A 378 -17.07 -13.87 -38.36
N LYS A 379 -17.97 -13.47 -37.47
CA LYS A 379 -19.24 -12.80 -37.80
C LYS A 379 -19.60 -11.77 -36.73
N TRP A 380 -20.61 -10.96 -37.02
CA TRP A 380 -21.15 -10.03 -36.03
C TRP A 380 -21.70 -10.70 -34.76
N ASP A 381 -22.21 -11.93 -34.89
CA ASP A 381 -22.80 -12.75 -33.82
C ASP A 381 -21.93 -13.96 -33.42
N ASN A 382 -20.73 -14.08 -33.98
CA ASN A 382 -19.84 -15.23 -33.75
C ASN A 382 -18.37 -14.81 -33.80
N TRP A 383 -17.91 -14.25 -32.69
CA TRP A 383 -16.55 -13.81 -32.43
C TRP A 383 -15.70 -15.00 -31.96
N ALA A 384 -14.39 -14.90 -32.13
CA ALA A 384 -13.40 -15.79 -31.55
C ALA A 384 -12.79 -15.12 -30.32
N VAL A 385 -12.66 -15.83 -29.21
CA VAL A 385 -12.06 -15.25 -27.99
C VAL A 385 -11.01 -16.19 -27.44
N ALA A 386 -9.82 -15.66 -27.20
CA ALA A 386 -8.80 -16.30 -26.37
C ALA A 386 -8.90 -15.74 -24.95
N SER A 387 -9.13 -16.60 -23.96
CA SER A 387 -9.09 -16.24 -22.54
C SER A 387 -7.72 -16.58 -21.98
N ILE A 388 -6.92 -15.56 -21.64
CA ILE A 388 -5.51 -15.73 -21.29
C ILE A 388 -5.24 -15.39 -19.83
N VAL A 389 -4.45 -16.25 -19.20
CA VAL A 389 -3.77 -15.98 -17.92
C VAL A 389 -2.27 -16.13 -18.17
N PRO A 390 -1.49 -15.03 -18.17
CA PRO A 390 -0.06 -15.10 -18.45
C PRO A 390 0.70 -15.82 -17.32
N ASP A 391 1.86 -16.38 -17.67
CA ASP A 391 2.81 -16.90 -16.69
C ASP A 391 3.71 -15.74 -16.26
N LEU A 392 3.40 -15.16 -15.10
CA LEU A 392 4.12 -14.00 -14.57
C LEU A 392 5.10 -14.44 -13.47
N PRO A 393 6.22 -13.72 -13.27
CA PRO A 393 7.04 -13.87 -12.07
C PRO A 393 6.19 -13.79 -10.79
N ASP A 394 6.53 -14.59 -9.77
CA ASP A 394 5.78 -14.72 -8.51
C ASP A 394 5.58 -13.38 -7.77
N ASP A 395 6.47 -12.43 -8.01
CA ASP A 395 6.49 -11.11 -7.39
C ASP A 395 5.76 -10.05 -8.22
N ALA A 396 5.42 -10.31 -9.49
CA ALA A 396 4.70 -9.35 -10.33
C ALA A 396 3.45 -8.81 -9.63
N VAL A 397 3.23 -7.49 -9.70
CA VAL A 397 2.04 -6.80 -9.17
C VAL A 397 1.07 -6.39 -10.27
N GLY A 398 1.53 -6.37 -11.52
CA GLY A 398 0.69 -6.09 -12.67
C GLY A 398 1.37 -6.44 -13.99
N TRP A 399 0.64 -6.34 -15.09
CA TRP A 399 1.14 -6.56 -16.44
C TRP A 399 0.29 -5.82 -17.48
N LYS A 400 0.80 -5.62 -18.69
CA LYS A 400 0.02 -5.09 -19.82
C LYS A 400 0.32 -5.87 -21.08
N ILE A 401 -0.70 -6.12 -21.90
CA ILE A 401 -0.50 -6.61 -23.26
C ILE A 401 -0.06 -5.46 -24.17
N THR A 402 0.99 -5.67 -24.94
CA THR A 402 1.46 -4.71 -25.95
C THR A 402 1.34 -5.29 -27.35
N ARG A 403 1.47 -6.61 -27.50
CA ARG A 403 1.23 -7.30 -28.77
C ARG A 403 0.45 -8.59 -28.57
N PHE A 404 -0.50 -8.82 -29.46
CA PHE A 404 -1.24 -10.06 -29.58
C PHE A 404 -1.04 -10.64 -30.96
N ARG A 405 -0.60 -11.90 -31.04
CA ARG A 405 -0.46 -12.64 -32.27
C ARG A 405 -1.44 -13.78 -32.30
N PHE A 406 -2.14 -13.97 -33.41
CA PHE A 406 -3.04 -15.11 -33.63
C PHE A 406 -2.90 -15.66 -35.04
N PHE A 407 -3.35 -16.88 -35.23
CA PHE A 407 -3.29 -17.55 -36.54
C PHE A 407 -4.62 -17.34 -37.29
N GLY A 408 -4.58 -16.63 -38.41
CA GLY A 408 -5.78 -16.22 -39.15
C GLY A 408 -5.58 -16.15 -40.65
N ARG A 409 -6.67 -16.05 -41.41
CA ARG A 409 -6.65 -15.84 -42.87
C ARG A 409 -7.88 -15.12 -43.39
N GLN A 410 -7.78 -14.54 -44.59
CA GLN A 410 -8.91 -13.99 -45.33
C GLN A 410 -9.96 -15.06 -45.65
N HIS A 411 -11.22 -14.63 -45.70
CA HIS A 411 -12.33 -15.45 -46.17
C HIS A 411 -12.97 -14.84 -47.43
N GLU A 412 -12.82 -15.53 -48.57
CA GLU A 412 -13.39 -15.10 -49.86
C GLU A 412 -12.98 -13.66 -50.25
N ASP A 413 -13.95 -12.74 -50.35
CA ASP A 413 -13.72 -11.34 -50.68
C ASP A 413 -13.41 -10.55 -49.39
N ALA A 414 -12.14 -10.16 -49.20
CA ALA A 414 -11.66 -9.46 -48.01
C ALA A 414 -12.05 -7.96 -47.99
N ASP A 415 -13.35 -7.68 -47.87
CA ASP A 415 -13.93 -6.33 -47.95
C ASP A 415 -14.49 -5.81 -46.61
N ARG A 416 -14.17 -6.48 -45.51
CA ARG A 416 -14.72 -6.21 -44.18
C ARG A 416 -13.74 -5.51 -43.26
N THR A 417 -14.28 -4.80 -42.28
CA THR A 417 -13.53 -4.28 -41.13
C THR A 417 -13.74 -5.21 -39.95
N LEU A 418 -12.64 -5.70 -39.40
CA LEU A 418 -12.58 -6.52 -38.20
C LEU A 418 -12.27 -5.64 -36.98
N VAL A 419 -12.58 -6.16 -35.81
CA VAL A 419 -12.29 -5.52 -34.53
C VAL A 419 -11.66 -6.55 -33.60
N ALA A 420 -10.60 -6.15 -32.91
CA ALA A 420 -10.03 -6.89 -31.79
C ALA A 420 -10.17 -6.05 -30.52
N GLN A 421 -10.61 -6.69 -29.44
CA GLN A 421 -10.84 -6.03 -28.15
C GLN A 421 -10.15 -6.81 -27.05
N VAL A 422 -9.40 -6.11 -26.20
CA VAL A 422 -8.95 -6.62 -24.92
C VAL A 422 -10.04 -6.32 -23.90
N ARG A 423 -10.58 -7.36 -23.27
CA ARG A 423 -11.67 -7.28 -22.29
C ARG A 423 -11.23 -7.86 -20.96
N SER A 424 -11.81 -7.39 -19.87
CA SER A 424 -11.58 -8.03 -18.57
C SER A 424 -12.19 -9.44 -18.53
N ARG A 425 -11.62 -10.29 -17.69
CA ARG A 425 -11.96 -11.72 -17.53
C ARG A 425 -12.68 -11.93 -16.20
N ASP A 426 -13.80 -12.65 -16.21
CA ASP A 426 -14.50 -13.03 -14.98
C ASP A 426 -13.87 -14.26 -14.30
N ASP A 427 -14.41 -14.63 -13.13
CA ASP A 427 -13.92 -15.79 -12.36
C ASP A 427 -14.16 -17.14 -13.07
N ALA A 428 -15.07 -17.19 -14.04
CA ALA A 428 -15.32 -18.35 -14.89
C ALA A 428 -14.42 -18.39 -16.13
N GLY A 429 -13.58 -17.37 -16.31
CA GLY A 429 -12.68 -17.20 -17.46
C GLY A 429 -13.31 -16.55 -18.67
N ALA A 430 -14.59 -16.15 -18.62
CA ALA A 430 -15.29 -15.56 -19.73
C ALA A 430 -14.99 -14.05 -19.85
N PRO A 431 -15.02 -13.49 -21.07
CA PRO A 431 -14.95 -12.04 -21.29
C PRO A 431 -16.16 -11.32 -20.66
N THR A 432 -15.91 -10.17 -20.02
CA THR A 432 -16.98 -9.28 -19.54
C THR A 432 -17.32 -8.19 -20.57
N ASP A 433 -18.25 -7.30 -20.21
CA ASP A 433 -18.61 -6.12 -21.02
C ASP A 433 -17.57 -4.98 -20.95
N ASP A 434 -16.62 -5.05 -20.02
CA ASP A 434 -15.59 -4.03 -19.82
C ASP A 434 -14.44 -4.19 -20.83
N ILE A 435 -14.26 -3.17 -21.66
CA ILE A 435 -13.26 -3.10 -22.74
C ILE A 435 -12.07 -2.29 -22.22
N LEU A 436 -10.92 -2.95 -22.13
CA LEU A 436 -9.65 -2.36 -21.70
C LEU A 436 -8.94 -1.63 -22.84
N ASP A 437 -8.99 -2.20 -24.05
CA ASP A 437 -8.48 -1.57 -25.29
C ASP A 437 -9.18 -2.19 -26.52
N GLN A 438 -9.17 -1.48 -27.65
CA GLN A 438 -9.71 -1.97 -28.92
C GLN A 438 -9.00 -1.38 -30.14
N ILE A 439 -8.89 -2.21 -31.18
CA ILE A 439 -8.35 -1.82 -32.48
C ILE A 439 -9.24 -2.27 -33.62
N TYR A 440 -9.20 -1.54 -34.72
CA TYR A 440 -9.88 -1.85 -35.98
C TYR A 440 -8.84 -2.13 -37.05
N PHE A 441 -9.06 -3.16 -37.85
CA PHE A 441 -8.20 -3.52 -38.97
C PHE A 441 -9.03 -4.10 -40.10
N ASP A 442 -8.52 -4.05 -41.34
CA ASP A 442 -9.26 -4.55 -42.48
C ASP A 442 -9.02 -6.06 -42.66
N GLU A 443 -10.02 -6.81 -43.09
CA GLU A 443 -9.88 -8.23 -43.42
C GLU A 443 -8.80 -8.43 -44.50
N ALA A 444 -8.63 -7.44 -45.40
CA ALA A 444 -7.58 -7.44 -46.40
C ALA A 444 -6.16 -7.47 -45.83
N ASP A 445 -5.99 -7.11 -44.55
CA ASP A 445 -4.71 -7.19 -43.84
C ASP A 445 -4.40 -8.61 -43.33
N LEU A 446 -5.40 -9.51 -43.31
CA LEU A 446 -5.17 -10.93 -43.05
C LEU A 446 -4.43 -11.59 -44.22
N PRO A 447 -3.64 -12.64 -43.99
CA PRO A 447 -2.99 -13.39 -45.06
C PRO A 447 -3.98 -14.26 -45.86
N LEU A 448 -3.65 -14.59 -47.12
CA LEU A 448 -4.49 -15.42 -47.99
C LEU A 448 -4.52 -16.91 -47.58
N SER A 449 -3.52 -17.35 -46.82
CA SER A 449 -3.42 -18.65 -46.17
C SER A 449 -3.20 -18.42 -44.69
N TYR A 450 -3.50 -19.39 -43.84
CA TYR A 450 -3.24 -19.24 -42.41
C TYR A 450 -1.78 -18.88 -42.15
N ASP A 451 -1.59 -17.75 -41.48
CA ASP A 451 -0.30 -17.26 -41.01
C ASP A 451 -0.53 -16.43 -39.74
N TRP A 452 0.56 -16.08 -39.05
CA TRP A 452 0.52 -15.22 -37.89
C TRP A 452 0.13 -13.78 -38.27
N VAL A 453 -0.84 -13.25 -37.55
CA VAL A 453 -1.29 -11.86 -37.63
C VAL A 453 -0.97 -11.20 -36.31
N GLU A 454 -0.25 -10.08 -36.37
CA GLU A 454 0.16 -9.31 -35.20
C GLU A 454 -0.73 -8.07 -35.04
N LEU A 455 -1.17 -7.84 -33.82
CA LEU A 455 -1.99 -6.72 -33.39
C LEU A 455 -1.27 -6.01 -32.24
N GLU A 456 -1.10 -4.71 -32.35
CA GLU A 456 -0.50 -3.86 -31.31
C GLU A 456 -1.60 -3.21 -30.47
N PHE A 457 -1.46 -3.30 -29.14
CA PHE A 457 -2.36 -2.69 -28.17
C PHE A 457 -1.61 -1.67 -27.32
N ASP A 458 -2.29 -0.60 -26.90
CA ASP A 458 -1.75 0.44 -26.03
C ASP A 458 -2.64 0.59 -24.80
N LEU A 459 -2.54 -0.40 -23.90
CA LEU A 459 -3.34 -0.39 -22.70
C LEU A 459 -2.95 0.79 -21.80
N PRO A 460 -3.90 1.68 -21.46
CA PRO A 460 -3.62 2.82 -20.61
C PRO A 460 -3.39 2.44 -19.15
N THR A 461 -3.60 1.17 -18.78
CA THR A 461 -3.48 0.72 -17.38
C THR A 461 -2.99 -0.72 -17.25
N TRP A 462 -2.26 -0.96 -16.16
CA TRP A 462 -1.77 -2.27 -15.75
C TRP A 462 -2.93 -3.16 -15.26
N ILE A 463 -2.95 -4.39 -15.74
CA ILE A 463 -3.81 -5.48 -15.27
C ILE A 463 -3.15 -6.06 -14.01
N PRO A 464 -3.86 -6.23 -12.88
CA PRO A 464 -3.29 -6.87 -11.69
C PRO A 464 -2.74 -8.26 -12.01
N SER A 465 -1.66 -8.68 -11.34
CA SER A 465 -0.99 -9.96 -11.63
C SER A 465 -1.85 -11.20 -11.35
N ASP A 466 -2.87 -11.09 -10.50
CA ASP A 466 -3.84 -12.15 -10.22
C ASP A 466 -4.98 -12.22 -11.25
N LYS A 467 -4.99 -11.34 -12.26
CA LYS A 467 -6.04 -11.25 -13.28
C LYS A 467 -5.52 -11.62 -14.67
N GLY A 468 -6.37 -12.34 -15.40
CA GLY A 468 -6.23 -12.57 -16.83
C GLY A 468 -7.06 -11.57 -17.65
N VAL A 469 -6.97 -11.68 -18.98
CA VAL A 469 -7.79 -10.92 -19.93
C VAL A 469 -8.34 -11.83 -21.01
N CYS A 470 -9.34 -11.33 -21.73
CA CYS A 470 -9.87 -12.00 -22.92
C CYS A 470 -9.60 -11.12 -24.14
N VAL A 471 -8.99 -11.69 -25.18
CA VAL A 471 -8.82 -11.03 -26.47
C VAL A 471 -9.89 -11.56 -27.42
N ALA A 472 -10.87 -10.71 -27.74
CA ALA A 472 -12.00 -11.03 -28.59
C ALA A 472 -11.82 -10.44 -29.99
N ILE A 473 -11.84 -11.29 -31.01
CA ILE A 473 -11.76 -10.90 -32.41
C ILE A 473 -13.10 -11.18 -33.08
N GLY A 474 -13.63 -10.20 -33.79
CA GLY A 474 -14.87 -10.37 -34.53
C GLY A 474 -15.18 -9.21 -35.45
N MET A 475 -16.47 -9.00 -35.68
CA MET A 475 -16.97 -7.98 -36.59
C MET A 475 -18.07 -7.18 -35.91
N LEU A 476 -18.19 -5.89 -36.23
CA LEU A 476 -19.32 -5.09 -35.76
C LEU A 476 -20.58 -5.27 -36.63
N SER A 477 -20.44 -5.79 -37.86
CA SER A 477 -21.56 -6.05 -38.77
C SER A 477 -21.15 -7.01 -39.89
N GLY A 478 -22.13 -7.71 -40.49
CA GLY A 478 -21.92 -8.60 -41.63
C GLY A 478 -21.84 -10.09 -41.27
N ASP A 479 -22.23 -10.94 -42.21
CA ASP A 479 -22.49 -12.38 -41.95
C ASP A 479 -21.28 -13.30 -42.21
N SER A 480 -20.16 -12.73 -42.66
CA SER A 480 -18.91 -13.44 -42.96
C SER A 480 -17.76 -12.45 -43.00
N GLY A 481 -16.69 -12.75 -42.28
CA GLY A 481 -15.37 -12.14 -42.45
C GLY A 481 -14.30 -13.21 -42.33
N GLY A 482 -13.07 -12.82 -41.97
CA GLY A 482 -11.91 -13.71 -41.90
C GLY A 482 -12.14 -14.97 -41.05
N ASP A 483 -11.29 -15.97 -41.27
CA ASP A 483 -11.30 -17.21 -40.49
C ASP A 483 -10.14 -17.16 -39.47
N VAL A 484 -10.44 -17.48 -38.20
CA VAL A 484 -9.46 -17.68 -37.12
C VAL A 484 -9.26 -19.18 -36.93
N PHE A 485 -8.02 -19.60 -36.79
CA PHE A 485 -7.67 -20.99 -36.54
C PHE A 485 -7.96 -21.36 -35.07
N PHE A 486 -8.54 -22.54 -34.85
CA PHE A 486 -8.64 -23.13 -33.51
C PHE A 486 -8.40 -24.63 -33.56
N GLU A 487 -8.00 -25.18 -32.42
CA GLU A 487 -7.72 -26.60 -32.26
C GLU A 487 -8.86 -27.31 -31.52
N GLU A 488 -9.18 -28.54 -31.93
CA GLU A 488 -10.11 -29.43 -31.21
C GLU A 488 -9.41 -30.69 -30.73
N GLY A 489 -9.68 -31.07 -29.47
CA GLY A 489 -9.39 -32.43 -28.97
C GLY A 489 -8.12 -32.57 -28.14
N MET A 490 -7.50 -31.46 -27.75
CA MET A 490 -6.45 -31.41 -26.73
C MET A 490 -7.10 -31.70 -25.38
N GLY A 491 -6.80 -32.86 -24.76
CA GLY A 491 -7.40 -33.23 -23.49
C GLY A 491 -7.29 -32.11 -22.45
N THR A 492 -8.42 -31.68 -21.88
CA THR A 492 -8.57 -30.53 -20.96
C THR A 492 -7.73 -29.33 -21.38
N ALA A 493 -8.31 -28.41 -22.14
CA ALA A 493 -7.75 -27.07 -22.34
C ALA A 493 -7.22 -26.55 -21.00
N THR A 494 -5.96 -26.11 -20.97
CA THR A 494 -5.43 -25.54 -19.75
C THR A 494 -6.30 -24.33 -19.38
N PRO A 495 -6.61 -24.09 -18.10
CA PRO A 495 -7.41 -22.92 -17.69
C PRO A 495 -6.83 -21.56 -18.16
N ALA A 496 -5.59 -21.57 -18.64
CA ALA A 496 -4.83 -20.43 -19.12
C ALA A 496 -5.07 -20.06 -20.59
N ASN A 497 -5.73 -20.91 -21.41
CA ASN A 497 -6.11 -20.56 -22.79
C ASN A 497 -7.41 -21.28 -23.21
N GLN A 498 -8.54 -20.73 -22.79
CA GLN A 498 -9.85 -21.26 -23.16
C GLN A 498 -10.46 -20.49 -24.33
N PHE A 499 -10.96 -21.22 -25.32
CA PHE A 499 -11.71 -20.65 -26.43
C PHE A 499 -13.17 -20.39 -26.05
N TYR A 500 -13.59 -19.13 -26.20
CA TYR A 500 -15.00 -18.76 -26.21
C TYR A 500 -15.42 -18.30 -27.60
N LYS A 501 -16.71 -18.43 -27.87
CA LYS A 501 -17.36 -17.85 -29.05
C LYS A 501 -18.66 -17.18 -28.68
N GLY A 502 -19.14 -16.28 -29.53
CA GLY A 502 -20.43 -15.63 -29.33
C GLY A 502 -20.37 -14.16 -29.71
N SER A 503 -21.01 -13.32 -28.93
CA SER A 503 -21.05 -11.87 -29.18
C SER A 503 -20.90 -11.10 -27.87
N PRO A 504 -20.56 -9.81 -27.91
CA PRO A 504 -20.53 -8.98 -26.70
C PRO A 504 -21.79 -9.13 -25.84
N GLY A 505 -21.63 -9.69 -24.64
CA GLY A 505 -22.70 -9.94 -23.67
C GLY A 505 -23.30 -11.36 -23.70
N ASP A 506 -22.90 -12.22 -24.64
CA ASP A 506 -23.36 -13.61 -24.76
C ASP A 506 -22.22 -14.52 -25.25
N TRP A 507 -21.59 -15.24 -24.32
CA TRP A 507 -20.36 -16.01 -24.56
C TRP A 507 -20.54 -17.48 -24.18
N ASP A 508 -20.31 -18.36 -25.16
CA ASP A 508 -20.34 -19.81 -24.97
C ASP A 508 -18.91 -20.35 -24.81
N SER A 509 -18.63 -21.01 -23.68
CA SER A 509 -17.38 -21.75 -23.50
C SER A 509 -17.38 -23.00 -24.38
N ASN A 510 -16.23 -23.34 -24.95
CA ASN A 510 -15.99 -24.68 -25.51
C ASN A 510 -14.79 -25.30 -24.80
N ASP A 511 -15.07 -26.08 -23.76
CA ASP A 511 -14.09 -26.62 -22.80
C ASP A 511 -13.01 -27.59 -23.37
N ASN A 512 -12.86 -27.71 -24.69
CA ASN A 512 -11.87 -28.55 -25.39
C ASN A 512 -11.28 -27.87 -26.64
N ARG A 513 -11.27 -26.53 -26.66
CA ARG A 513 -10.74 -25.73 -27.77
C ARG A 513 -9.87 -24.60 -27.25
N ASP A 514 -8.84 -24.29 -28.02
CA ASP A 514 -7.92 -23.18 -27.81
C ASP A 514 -7.58 -22.52 -29.16
N ILE A 515 -7.19 -21.24 -29.09
CA ILE A 515 -6.66 -20.49 -30.23
C ILE A 515 -5.14 -20.47 -30.05
N PRO A 516 -4.35 -20.90 -31.05
CA PRO A 516 -2.93 -20.62 -31.07
C PRO A 516 -2.69 -19.11 -31.09
N CYS A 517 -2.09 -18.61 -30.00
CA CYS A 517 -1.81 -17.21 -29.82
C CYS A 517 -0.50 -16.98 -29.08
N GLU A 518 0.14 -15.84 -29.34
CA GLU A 518 1.27 -15.36 -28.57
C GLU A 518 0.97 -13.97 -28.02
N ILE A 519 1.42 -13.71 -26.80
CA ILE A 519 1.27 -12.42 -26.14
C ILE A 519 2.64 -11.95 -25.72
N ASP A 520 2.97 -10.75 -26.17
CA ASP A 520 4.06 -9.98 -25.63
C ASP A 520 3.49 -8.82 -24.82
N GLY A 521 4.20 -8.47 -23.76
CA GLY A 521 3.74 -7.48 -22.81
C GLY A 521 4.84 -7.00 -21.87
N ALA A 522 4.50 -6.00 -21.07
CA ALA A 522 5.35 -5.55 -19.98
C ALA A 522 4.83 -6.12 -18.67
N VAL A 523 5.74 -6.41 -17.74
CA VAL A 523 5.42 -6.87 -16.38
C VAL A 523 5.78 -5.78 -15.38
N GLN A 524 4.85 -5.42 -14.50
CA GLN A 524 5.10 -4.57 -13.37
C GLN A 524 5.51 -5.45 -12.20
N MET A 525 6.77 -5.34 -11.79
CA MET A 525 7.32 -6.00 -10.61
C MET A 525 6.93 -5.20 -9.35
N PRO A 526 6.89 -5.82 -8.17
CA PRO A 526 6.66 -5.08 -6.95
C PRO A 526 7.83 -4.13 -6.74
N LEU A 527 7.57 -3.11 -5.94
CA LEU A 527 8.58 -2.21 -5.47
C LEU A 527 9.33 -3.00 -4.39
N GLU A 528 10.58 -3.41 -4.66
CA GLU A 528 11.44 -4.13 -3.69
C GLU A 528 11.67 -3.33 -2.41
#